data_AF-A0A435ALE7-F1
#
_entry.id   AF-A0A435ALE7-F1
#
_cell.length_a   1.000
_cell.length_b   1.000
_cell.length_c   1.000
_cell.angle_alpha   90.00
_cell.angle_beta   90.00
_cell.angle_gamma   90.00
#
_symmetry.space_group_name_H-M   'P 1'
#
loop_
_entity.id
_entity.type
_entity.pdbx_description
1 polymer ?
#
loop_
_entity_poly.entity_id
_entity_poly.type
_entity_poly.pdbx_seq_one_letter_code
_entity_poly.pdbx_strand_id
1 'polypeptide(L)'
;WQTRAQGDSSILWLARIASVLRAKGHMISTASLIEAERLARALAAIRERPKPGFEELRDASIAGLFNGEALLWKMVEAELLLGADVGEIPPDTPLAPLIDDLQRNQKTARLKPEALERELSIDLRSESGLFRSTLLHRLNVLGVNWGKLTDTGRSRGTFRERWMLAWQPEYAVQLVENLVYGPTIEKAANGRLVQMIAAAATLDTLAALVQGAITAALSEASAAGLVALEEKAAHSSECLELLASVPPLADIIRYGEARKTETERLAGLLERLIVEGSIALPYAARDLDVQAAAALIGAMRKADEAIRLVEPGEDVVDAWRGGLAAVLDSSRSTALVAGCAAHLLYEAGRLSAEGAADLLAKRLSPGTPVIDAAAFFEGFFSGAGQRLIYDEGLRGAVDAWLASLDEEAFVAHLPLLRRVFSNLDSMERRRLIEAVLGKGASLPAGLTPTPDGGEAWRRHFGLLGKLLSGEPSHG
;
A
#
# COMPACT_ATOMS: atom_id res chain seq x y z
N TRP A 1 13.37 -34.16 -26.85
CA TRP A 1 13.28 -32.99 -27.73
C TRP A 1 14.67 -32.35 -27.91
N GLN A 2 15.35 -31.94 -26.83
CA GLN A 2 16.71 -31.37 -26.87
C GLN A 2 17.82 -32.31 -27.39
N THR A 3 17.66 -33.63 -27.24
CA THR A 3 18.70 -34.64 -27.54
C THR A 3 18.31 -35.63 -28.64
N ARG A 4 17.35 -35.26 -29.51
CA ARG A 4 16.71 -36.18 -30.48
C ARG A 4 17.68 -36.89 -31.43
N ALA A 5 18.90 -36.38 -31.59
CA ALA A 5 19.95 -36.91 -32.48
C ALA A 5 21.19 -37.50 -31.76
N GLN A 6 21.22 -37.54 -30.43
CA GLN A 6 22.40 -37.98 -29.66
C GLN A 6 22.14 -39.31 -28.92
N GLY A 7 23.11 -40.23 -28.99
CA GLY A 7 23.07 -41.52 -28.29
C GLY A 7 23.13 -41.42 -26.76
N ASP A 8 23.57 -40.27 -26.24
CA ASP A 8 23.90 -40.07 -24.81
C ASP A 8 22.78 -39.42 -23.98
N SER A 9 21.53 -39.52 -24.45
CA SER A 9 20.37 -38.89 -23.80
C SER A 9 20.16 -39.28 -22.33
N SER A 10 20.49 -40.52 -21.94
CA SER A 10 20.43 -41.00 -20.55
C SER A 10 21.47 -40.32 -19.66
N ILE A 11 22.69 -40.15 -20.17
CA ILE A 11 23.81 -39.54 -19.44
C ILE A 11 23.54 -38.06 -19.19
N LEU A 12 23.07 -37.34 -20.22
CA LEU A 12 22.71 -35.91 -20.10
C LEU A 12 21.57 -35.70 -19.10
N TRP A 13 20.59 -36.60 -19.08
CA TRP A 13 19.49 -36.55 -18.12
C TRP A 13 19.97 -36.75 -16.68
N LEU A 14 20.79 -37.78 -16.43
CA LEU A 14 21.37 -38.03 -15.11
C LEU A 14 22.29 -36.89 -14.65
N ALA A 15 23.04 -36.29 -15.57
CA ALA A 15 23.85 -35.09 -15.29
C ALA A 15 22.97 -33.89 -14.88
N ARG A 16 21.81 -33.70 -15.51
CA ARG A 16 20.84 -32.66 -15.13
C ARG A 16 20.28 -32.90 -13.72
N ILE A 17 19.91 -34.14 -13.40
CA ILE A 17 19.47 -34.53 -12.05
C ILE A 17 20.56 -34.23 -11.02
N ALA A 18 21.81 -34.59 -11.33
CA ALA A 18 22.94 -34.30 -10.46
C ALA A 18 23.15 -32.80 -10.23
N SER A 19 22.96 -31.98 -11.27
CA SER A 19 23.08 -30.52 -11.16
C SER A 19 22.04 -29.93 -10.22
N VAL A 20 20.78 -30.33 -10.34
CA VAL A 20 19.69 -29.85 -9.47
C VAL A 20 19.94 -30.27 -8.02
N LEU A 21 20.38 -31.50 -7.79
CA LEU A 21 20.66 -32.00 -6.45
C LEU A 21 21.85 -31.29 -5.79
N ARG A 22 22.92 -31.00 -6.57
CA ARG A 22 24.05 -30.21 -6.08
C ARG A 22 23.64 -28.78 -5.74
N ALA A 23 22.79 -28.15 -6.54
CA ALA A 23 22.27 -26.81 -6.24
C ALA A 23 21.46 -26.77 -4.93
N LYS A 24 20.79 -27.88 -4.57
CA LYS A 24 20.09 -28.05 -3.28
C LYS A 24 20.98 -28.56 -2.14
N GLY A 25 22.31 -28.63 -2.34
CA GLY A 25 23.28 -28.99 -1.32
C GLY A 25 23.57 -30.49 -1.17
N HIS A 26 23.06 -31.34 -2.06
CA HIS A 26 23.34 -32.78 -2.03
C HIS A 26 24.62 -33.13 -2.80
N MET A 27 25.49 -33.92 -2.17
CA MET A 27 26.73 -34.40 -2.78
C MET A 27 26.46 -35.69 -3.57
N ILE A 28 26.70 -35.65 -4.88
CA ILE A 28 26.52 -36.81 -5.77
C ILE A 28 27.85 -37.18 -6.41
N SER A 29 28.29 -38.40 -6.12
CA SER A 29 29.50 -38.98 -6.67
C SER A 29 29.30 -39.40 -8.12
N THR A 30 30.38 -39.37 -8.90
CA THR A 30 30.38 -39.89 -10.28
C THR A 30 30.03 -41.38 -10.31
N ALA A 31 30.43 -42.14 -9.28
CA ALA A 31 30.11 -43.57 -9.16
C ALA A 31 28.59 -43.81 -9.07
N SER A 32 27.87 -42.99 -8.29
CA SER A 32 26.40 -43.07 -8.17
C SER A 32 25.70 -42.79 -9.51
N LEU A 33 26.24 -41.89 -10.32
CA LEU A 33 25.69 -41.60 -11.66
C LEU A 33 25.93 -42.76 -12.64
N ILE A 34 27.11 -43.38 -12.60
CA ILE A 34 27.42 -44.56 -13.42
C ILE A 34 26.50 -45.73 -13.04
N GLU A 35 26.29 -45.96 -11.74
CA GLU A 35 25.38 -47.01 -11.29
C GLU A 35 23.92 -46.74 -11.63
N ALA A 36 23.45 -45.48 -11.52
CA ALA A 36 22.11 -45.11 -11.96
C ALA A 36 21.93 -45.32 -13.47
N GLU A 37 22.96 -45.05 -14.29
CA GLU A 37 22.94 -45.30 -15.73
C GLU A 37 22.85 -46.79 -16.05
N ARG A 38 23.70 -47.60 -15.40
CA ARG A 38 23.73 -49.05 -15.54
C ARG A 38 22.40 -49.67 -15.12
N LEU A 39 21.83 -49.22 -13.99
CA LEU A 39 20.55 -49.67 -13.49
C LEU A 39 19.41 -49.31 -14.44
N ALA A 40 19.41 -48.10 -15.02
CA ALA A 40 18.41 -47.70 -16.00
C ALA A 40 18.44 -48.60 -17.24
N ARG A 41 19.63 -49.01 -17.71
CA ARG A 41 19.79 -49.99 -18.80
C ARG A 41 19.26 -51.37 -18.44
N ALA A 42 19.57 -51.85 -17.24
CA ALA A 42 19.07 -53.14 -16.75
C ALA A 42 17.54 -53.13 -16.64
N LEU A 43 16.94 -52.07 -16.11
CA LEU A 43 15.49 -51.89 -16.04
C LEU A 43 14.84 -51.86 -17.42
N ALA A 44 15.48 -51.21 -18.40
CA ALA A 44 15.01 -51.21 -19.78
C ALA A 44 14.99 -52.62 -20.38
N ALA A 45 16.05 -53.40 -20.15
CA ALA A 45 16.14 -54.79 -20.62
C ALA A 45 15.07 -55.68 -19.97
N ILE A 46 14.85 -55.56 -18.66
CA ILE A 46 13.80 -56.31 -17.93
C ILE A 46 12.41 -55.95 -18.45
N ARG A 47 12.19 -54.70 -18.85
CA ARG A 47 10.92 -54.20 -19.39
C ARG A 47 10.80 -54.35 -20.90
N GLU A 48 11.71 -55.10 -21.54
CA GLU A 48 11.74 -55.35 -22.99
C GLU A 48 11.73 -54.07 -23.84
N ARG A 49 12.38 -53.01 -23.34
CA ARG A 49 12.53 -51.74 -24.05
C ARG A 49 13.88 -51.66 -24.76
N PRO A 50 13.94 -51.10 -25.97
CA PRO A 50 15.19 -50.98 -26.73
C PRO A 50 16.19 -50.01 -26.10
N LYS A 51 15.74 -49.12 -25.20
CA LYS A 51 16.58 -48.18 -24.46
C LYS A 51 15.86 -47.68 -23.19
N PRO A 52 16.58 -47.14 -22.19
CA PRO A 52 15.96 -46.51 -21.03
C PRO A 52 15.03 -45.36 -21.44
N GLY A 53 13.77 -45.44 -21.00
CA GLY A 53 12.81 -44.36 -21.07
C GLY A 53 12.81 -43.53 -19.78
N PHE A 54 11.86 -42.60 -19.69
CA PHE A 54 11.69 -41.75 -18.51
C PHE A 54 11.51 -42.57 -17.22
N GLU A 55 10.62 -43.55 -17.25
CA GLU A 55 10.31 -44.40 -16.09
C GLU A 55 11.55 -45.15 -15.59
N GLU A 56 12.35 -45.73 -16.49
CA GLU A 56 13.58 -46.45 -16.13
C GLU A 56 14.63 -45.52 -15.53
N LEU A 57 14.78 -44.31 -16.08
CA LEU A 57 15.71 -43.30 -15.57
C LEU A 57 15.25 -42.71 -14.23
N ARG A 58 13.94 -42.53 -14.04
CA ARG A 58 13.35 -42.08 -12.76
C ARG A 58 13.61 -43.11 -11.68
N ASP A 59 13.24 -44.36 -11.93
CA ASP A 59 13.35 -45.43 -10.94
C ASP A 59 14.82 -45.71 -10.58
N ALA A 60 15.71 -45.70 -11.57
CA ALA A 60 17.15 -45.83 -11.35
C ALA A 60 17.74 -44.63 -10.58
N SER A 61 17.23 -43.41 -10.81
CA SER A 61 17.63 -42.24 -10.05
C SER A 61 17.15 -42.33 -8.61
N ILE A 62 15.89 -42.73 -8.38
CA ILE A 62 15.35 -42.94 -7.03
C ILE A 62 16.24 -43.93 -6.26
N ALA A 63 16.55 -45.07 -6.87
CA ALA A 63 17.40 -46.09 -6.26
C ALA A 63 18.86 -45.63 -6.06
N GLY A 64 19.49 -45.02 -7.08
CA GLY A 64 20.93 -44.75 -7.09
C GLY A 64 21.36 -43.37 -6.60
N LEU A 65 20.47 -42.37 -6.65
CA LEU A 65 20.75 -40.97 -6.32
C LEU A 65 19.95 -40.46 -5.12
N PHE A 66 18.79 -41.06 -4.83
CA PHE A 66 17.93 -40.71 -3.69
C PHE A 66 17.86 -41.80 -2.63
N ASN A 67 18.79 -42.77 -2.63
CA ASN A 67 18.84 -43.88 -1.67
C ASN A 67 17.54 -44.69 -1.54
N GLY A 68 16.74 -44.76 -2.61
CA GLY A 68 15.44 -45.45 -2.64
C GLY A 68 14.25 -44.62 -2.15
N GLU A 69 14.45 -43.35 -1.76
CA GLU A 69 13.39 -42.51 -1.21
C GLU A 69 12.61 -41.76 -2.32
N ALA A 70 11.46 -42.32 -2.71
CA ALA A 70 10.60 -41.70 -3.72
C ALA A 70 10.02 -40.33 -3.32
N LEU A 71 9.95 -40.02 -2.01
CA LEU A 71 9.51 -38.70 -1.53
C LEU A 71 10.50 -37.59 -1.88
N LEU A 72 11.81 -37.87 -1.82
CA LEU A 72 12.83 -36.89 -2.17
C LEU A 72 12.81 -36.57 -3.67
N TRP A 73 12.46 -37.54 -4.52
CA TRP A 73 12.20 -37.29 -5.95
C TRP A 73 11.09 -36.26 -6.16
N LYS A 74 9.96 -36.38 -5.44
CA LYS A 74 8.84 -35.43 -5.56
C LYS A 74 9.21 -33.99 -5.25
N MET A 75 10.22 -33.75 -4.42
CA MET A 75 10.71 -32.40 -4.07
C MET A 75 11.50 -31.72 -5.21
N VAL A 76 11.99 -32.50 -6.19
CA VAL A 76 12.75 -31.98 -7.34
C VAL A 76 12.06 -32.23 -8.68
N GLU A 77 11.01 -33.06 -8.68
CA GLU A 77 10.27 -33.49 -9.87
C GLU A 77 9.74 -32.30 -10.68
N ALA A 78 9.09 -31.33 -10.05
CA ALA A 78 8.55 -30.16 -10.74
C ALA A 78 9.65 -29.36 -11.46
N GLU A 79 10.78 -29.14 -10.79
CA GLU A 79 11.92 -28.39 -11.34
C GLU A 79 12.63 -29.16 -12.48
N LEU A 80 12.70 -30.49 -12.39
CA LEU A 80 13.32 -31.34 -13.41
C LEU A 80 12.44 -31.55 -14.64
N LEU A 81 11.14 -31.78 -14.45
CA LEU A 81 10.20 -32.14 -15.51
C LEU A 81 9.57 -30.93 -16.18
N LEU A 82 9.13 -29.96 -15.40
CA LEU A 82 8.48 -28.75 -15.91
C LEU A 82 9.52 -27.67 -16.20
N GLY A 83 10.53 -27.54 -15.33
CA GLY A 83 11.49 -26.44 -15.41
C GLY A 83 10.86 -25.07 -15.14
N ALA A 84 11.64 -24.01 -15.33
CA ALA A 84 11.17 -22.62 -15.27
C ALA A 84 11.11 -21.95 -16.65
N ASP A 85 11.59 -22.67 -17.67
CA ASP A 85 11.74 -22.16 -19.03
C ASP A 85 10.37 -22.03 -19.69
N VAL A 86 10.08 -20.83 -20.18
CA VAL A 86 8.91 -20.57 -21.02
C VAL A 86 9.26 -21.01 -22.45
N GLY A 87 8.35 -21.72 -23.13
CA GLY A 87 8.55 -22.17 -24.50
C GLY A 87 8.88 -21.01 -25.45
N GLU A 88 9.85 -21.21 -26.35
CA GLU A 88 10.27 -20.22 -27.33
C GLU A 88 9.58 -20.47 -28.68
N ILE A 89 9.06 -19.42 -29.31
CA ILE A 89 8.47 -19.51 -30.65
C ILE A 89 9.59 -19.31 -31.69
N PRO A 90 9.73 -20.20 -32.69
CA PRO A 90 10.74 -20.05 -33.73
C PRO A 90 10.62 -18.71 -34.46
N PRO A 91 11.75 -18.08 -34.86
CA PRO A 91 11.77 -16.74 -35.45
C PRO A 91 11.01 -16.64 -36.79
N ASP A 92 10.82 -17.75 -37.49
CA ASP A 92 10.13 -17.81 -38.78
C ASP A 92 8.59 -17.91 -38.65
N THR A 93 8.06 -17.96 -37.42
CA THR A 93 6.62 -18.09 -37.17
C THR A 93 5.96 -16.70 -37.20
N PRO A 94 4.89 -16.48 -37.99
CA PRO A 94 4.14 -15.23 -37.93
C PRO A 94 3.56 -15.01 -36.53
N LEU A 95 4.03 -13.96 -35.85
CA LEU A 95 3.55 -13.59 -34.52
C LEU A 95 2.46 -12.53 -34.63
N ALA A 96 1.54 -12.54 -33.66
CA ALA A 96 0.65 -11.41 -33.45
C ALA A 96 1.47 -10.13 -33.14
N PRO A 97 1.09 -8.95 -33.65
CA PRO A 97 1.89 -7.72 -33.53
C PRO A 97 2.38 -7.39 -32.11
N LEU A 98 1.51 -7.54 -31.10
CA LEU A 98 1.87 -7.25 -29.71
C LEU A 98 2.81 -8.28 -29.09
N ILE A 99 2.77 -9.54 -29.54
CA ILE A 99 3.72 -10.57 -29.10
C ILE A 99 5.10 -10.28 -29.70
N ASP A 100 5.17 -9.93 -30.99
CA ASP A 100 6.42 -9.50 -31.63
C ASP A 100 7.00 -8.26 -30.94
N ASP A 101 6.16 -7.26 -30.68
CA ASP A 101 6.58 -6.03 -30.02
C ASP A 101 7.07 -6.29 -28.58
N LEU A 102 6.40 -7.15 -27.81
CA LEU A 102 6.88 -7.54 -26.48
C LEU A 102 8.23 -8.25 -26.56
N GLN A 103 8.43 -9.17 -27.50
CA GLN A 103 9.71 -9.87 -27.65
C GLN A 103 10.86 -8.89 -27.96
N ARG A 104 10.62 -7.87 -28.79
CA ARG A 104 11.60 -6.79 -29.03
C ARG A 104 11.88 -6.01 -27.75
N ASN A 105 10.84 -5.61 -27.02
CA ASN A 105 10.98 -4.90 -25.75
C ASN A 105 11.73 -5.74 -24.68
N GLN A 106 11.47 -7.04 -24.58
CA GLN A 106 12.15 -7.96 -23.68
C GLN A 106 13.65 -8.05 -23.98
N LYS A 107 14.02 -8.14 -25.27
CA LYS A 107 15.43 -8.15 -25.71
C LYS A 107 16.14 -6.84 -25.33
N THR A 108 15.50 -5.70 -25.58
CA THR A 108 16.04 -4.38 -25.20
C THR A 108 16.17 -4.22 -23.68
N ALA A 109 15.14 -4.62 -22.94
CA ALA A 109 15.10 -4.58 -21.48
C ALA A 109 16.07 -5.58 -20.81
N ARG A 110 16.50 -6.60 -21.56
CA ARG A 110 17.21 -7.79 -21.06
C ARG A 110 16.43 -8.52 -19.97
N LEU A 111 15.10 -8.55 -20.10
CA LEU A 111 14.21 -9.26 -19.19
C LEU A 111 13.74 -10.55 -19.86
N LYS A 112 14.15 -11.69 -19.31
CA LYS A 112 13.67 -13.00 -19.74
C LYS A 112 12.38 -13.38 -19.02
N PRO A 113 11.35 -13.86 -19.72
CA PRO A 113 10.15 -14.41 -19.10
C PRO A 113 10.49 -15.75 -18.45
N GLU A 114 10.27 -15.82 -17.13
CA GLU A 114 10.53 -16.99 -16.30
C GLU A 114 9.27 -17.27 -15.49
N ALA A 115 8.85 -18.54 -15.38
CA ALA A 115 7.65 -18.91 -14.64
C ALA A 115 7.83 -18.80 -13.12
N LEU A 116 9.07 -18.93 -12.64
CA LEU A 116 9.41 -18.77 -11.22
C LEU A 116 9.46 -17.30 -10.84
N GLU A 117 9.04 -17.01 -9.60
CA GLU A 117 9.11 -15.66 -9.03
C GLU A 117 10.57 -15.21 -8.93
N ARG A 118 10.85 -14.02 -9.48
CA ARG A 118 12.15 -13.37 -9.40
C ARG A 118 12.01 -11.92 -8.96
N GLU A 119 12.71 -11.56 -7.90
CA GLU A 119 12.80 -10.15 -7.48
C GLU A 119 13.70 -9.36 -8.44
N LEU A 120 13.25 -8.18 -8.82
CA LEU A 120 13.97 -7.22 -9.65
C LEU A 120 13.95 -5.85 -8.97
N SER A 121 15.14 -5.32 -8.67
CA SER A 121 15.31 -3.93 -8.25
C SER A 121 15.72 -3.07 -9.43
N ILE A 122 14.98 -1.99 -9.69
CA ILE A 122 15.17 -1.09 -10.82
C ILE A 122 15.63 0.27 -10.30
N ASP A 123 16.68 0.86 -10.87
CA ASP A 123 17.10 2.25 -10.62
C ASP A 123 16.58 3.17 -11.72
N LEU A 124 15.66 4.05 -11.37
CA LEU A 124 14.94 4.94 -12.30
C LEU A 124 15.83 6.02 -12.91
N ARG A 125 16.99 6.32 -12.32
CA ARG A 125 17.93 7.34 -12.85
C ARG A 125 18.69 6.84 -14.09
N SER A 126 18.67 5.54 -14.33
CA SER A 126 19.31 4.93 -15.50
C SER A 126 18.30 4.80 -16.63
N GLU A 127 18.68 5.15 -17.86
CA GLU A 127 17.82 4.99 -19.04
C GLU A 127 17.31 3.54 -19.18
N SER A 128 18.19 2.55 -18.90
CA SER A 128 17.81 1.13 -18.91
C SER A 128 16.82 0.77 -17.80
N GLY A 129 16.91 1.40 -16.63
CA GLY A 129 15.99 1.16 -15.53
C GLY A 129 14.63 1.79 -15.80
N LEU A 130 14.61 3.04 -16.24
CA LEU A 130 13.40 3.75 -16.67
C LEU A 130 12.66 2.97 -17.75
N PHE A 131 13.37 2.44 -18.75
CA PHE A 131 12.78 1.60 -19.79
C PHE A 131 12.12 0.33 -19.24
N ARG A 132 12.76 -0.35 -18.28
CA ARG A 132 12.19 -1.56 -17.64
C ARG A 132 10.94 -1.23 -16.82
N SER A 133 11.00 -0.19 -16.01
CA SER A 133 9.85 0.28 -15.21
C SER A 133 8.68 0.65 -16.13
N THR A 134 8.94 1.48 -17.14
CA THR A 134 7.95 1.90 -18.15
C THR A 134 7.29 0.70 -18.83
N LEU A 135 8.07 -0.29 -19.27
CA LEU A 135 7.54 -1.51 -19.89
C LEU A 135 6.61 -2.30 -18.94
N LEU A 136 7.02 -2.50 -17.70
CA LEU A 136 6.22 -3.24 -16.71
C LEU A 136 4.91 -2.50 -16.37
N HIS A 137 4.96 -1.17 -16.22
CA HIS A 137 3.76 -0.36 -16.02
C HIS A 137 2.80 -0.43 -17.22
N ARG A 138 3.32 -0.35 -18.46
CA ARG A 138 2.51 -0.50 -19.68
C ARG A 138 1.85 -1.88 -19.75
N LEU A 139 2.56 -2.94 -19.39
CA LEU A 139 1.99 -4.30 -19.35
C LEU A 139 0.89 -4.44 -18.29
N ASN A 140 1.07 -3.85 -17.11
CA ASN A 140 0.03 -3.84 -16.07
C ASN A 140 -1.23 -3.10 -16.53
N VAL A 141 -1.11 -2.00 -17.29
CA VAL A 141 -2.26 -1.32 -17.91
C VAL A 141 -3.03 -2.25 -18.86
N LEU A 142 -2.31 -3.10 -19.59
CA LEU A 142 -2.88 -4.12 -20.47
C LEU A 142 -3.43 -5.36 -19.72
N GLY A 143 -3.41 -5.35 -18.38
CA GLY A 143 -3.80 -6.49 -17.54
C GLY A 143 -2.77 -7.63 -17.53
N VAL A 144 -1.63 -7.44 -18.17
CA VAL A 144 -0.52 -8.40 -18.25
C VAL A 144 0.40 -8.17 -17.06
N ASN A 145 0.04 -8.78 -15.92
CA ASN A 145 0.72 -8.56 -14.64
C ASN A 145 2.04 -9.34 -14.52
N TRP A 146 2.92 -9.23 -15.52
CA TRP A 146 4.22 -9.88 -15.51
C TRP A 146 5.08 -9.43 -14.32
N GLY A 147 4.94 -8.17 -13.90
CA GLY A 147 5.55 -7.65 -12.69
C GLY A 147 4.54 -7.10 -11.71
N LYS A 148 4.68 -7.47 -10.44
CA LYS A 148 3.96 -6.86 -9.32
C LYS A 148 4.90 -5.96 -8.53
N LEU A 149 4.53 -4.71 -8.35
CA LEU A 149 5.30 -3.74 -7.58
C LEU A 149 5.15 -4.02 -6.09
N THR A 150 6.26 -4.30 -5.39
CA THR A 150 6.27 -4.68 -3.96
C THR A 150 6.65 -3.52 -3.05
N ASP A 151 7.43 -2.56 -3.56
CA ASP A 151 7.84 -1.36 -2.85
C ASP A 151 8.05 -0.21 -3.84
N THR A 152 7.35 0.90 -3.62
CA THR A 152 7.42 2.09 -4.47
C THR A 152 8.51 3.07 -4.06
N GLY A 153 9.31 2.79 -3.02
CA GLY A 153 10.32 3.75 -2.57
C GLY A 153 9.68 5.12 -2.29
N ARG A 154 8.67 5.16 -1.42
CA ARG A 154 7.84 6.36 -1.15
C ARG A 154 8.57 7.54 -0.47
N SER A 155 9.89 7.48 -0.32
CA SER A 155 10.66 8.57 0.28
C SER A 155 11.27 9.45 -0.80
N ARG A 156 11.30 10.78 -0.58
CA ARG A 156 12.11 11.70 -1.39
C ARG A 156 13.56 11.19 -1.40
N GLY A 157 14.01 10.63 -2.52
CA GLY A 157 15.37 10.11 -2.70
C GLY A 157 15.48 8.61 -2.99
N THR A 158 14.41 7.83 -2.89
CA THR A 158 14.40 6.43 -3.34
C THR A 158 14.01 6.34 -4.82
N PHE A 159 14.99 6.55 -5.70
CA PHE A 159 14.87 6.33 -7.15
C PHE A 159 14.86 4.84 -7.52
N ARG A 160 14.26 4.00 -6.67
CA ARG A 160 14.25 2.55 -6.81
C ARG A 160 12.86 1.98 -6.67
N GLU A 161 12.53 1.12 -7.61
CA GLU A 161 11.36 0.26 -7.55
C GLU A 161 11.78 -1.17 -7.29
N ARG A 162 10.98 -1.89 -6.51
CA ARG A 162 11.12 -3.34 -6.34
C ARG A 162 9.93 -4.04 -6.96
N TRP A 163 10.23 -5.02 -7.82
CA TRP A 163 9.26 -5.78 -8.58
C TRP A 163 9.43 -7.26 -8.31
N MET A 164 8.32 -7.98 -8.25
CA MET A 164 8.28 -9.43 -8.28
C MET A 164 7.78 -9.86 -9.66
N LEU A 165 8.66 -10.50 -10.43
CA LEU A 165 8.36 -10.94 -11.79
C LEU A 165 7.99 -12.42 -11.80
N ALA A 166 6.89 -12.76 -12.48
CA ALA A 166 6.54 -14.15 -12.76
C ALA A 166 5.72 -14.18 -14.06
N TRP A 167 6.21 -14.90 -15.07
CA TRP A 167 5.53 -15.05 -16.35
C TRP A 167 4.45 -16.13 -16.28
N GLN A 168 3.27 -15.84 -16.81
CA GLN A 168 2.17 -16.79 -16.93
C GLN A 168 1.79 -16.96 -18.41
N PRO A 169 1.52 -18.19 -18.90
CA PRO A 169 1.13 -18.41 -20.30
C PRO A 169 -0.08 -17.57 -20.75
N GLU A 170 -1.01 -17.29 -19.86
CA GLU A 170 -2.23 -16.51 -20.08
C GLU A 170 -1.93 -15.08 -20.55
N TYR A 171 -0.76 -14.54 -20.18
CA TYR A 171 -0.32 -13.21 -20.60
C TYR A 171 -0.16 -13.08 -22.12
N ALA A 172 0.21 -14.16 -22.82
CA ALA A 172 0.26 -14.17 -24.28
C ALA A 172 -1.14 -14.01 -24.89
N VAL A 173 -2.16 -14.63 -24.28
CA VAL A 173 -3.56 -14.52 -24.72
C VAL A 173 -4.09 -13.11 -24.45
N GLN A 174 -3.86 -12.58 -23.26
CA GLN A 174 -4.25 -11.20 -22.89
C GLN A 174 -3.62 -10.17 -23.83
N LEU A 175 -2.37 -10.35 -24.26
CA LEU A 175 -1.76 -9.46 -25.25
C LEU A 175 -2.51 -9.48 -26.58
N VAL A 176 -2.95 -10.65 -27.05
CA VAL A 176 -3.73 -10.76 -28.29
C VAL A 176 -5.08 -10.06 -28.16
N GLU A 177 -5.76 -10.18 -27.01
CA GLU A 177 -7.02 -9.47 -26.74
C GLU A 177 -6.87 -7.95 -26.79
N ASN A 178 -5.72 -7.43 -26.35
CA ASN A 178 -5.43 -6.00 -26.37
C ASN A 178 -5.05 -5.43 -27.76
N LEU A 179 -4.98 -6.26 -28.82
CA LEU A 179 -4.70 -5.79 -30.18
C LEU A 179 -5.70 -4.75 -30.68
N VAL A 180 -6.93 -4.77 -30.16
CA VAL A 180 -7.98 -3.79 -30.49
C VAL A 180 -7.55 -2.35 -30.18
N TYR A 181 -6.65 -2.16 -29.21
CA TYR A 181 -6.18 -0.83 -28.79
C TYR A 181 -4.94 -0.37 -29.55
N GLY A 182 -4.21 -1.26 -30.22
CA GLY A 182 -3.05 -0.90 -31.02
C GLY A 182 -2.07 -2.04 -31.31
N PRO A 183 -1.18 -1.86 -32.31
CA PRO A 183 -0.24 -2.90 -32.73
C PRO A 183 1.07 -2.96 -31.91
N THR A 184 1.33 -1.98 -31.04
CA THR A 184 2.51 -1.93 -30.15
C THR A 184 2.09 -1.80 -28.70
N ILE A 185 2.93 -2.23 -27.76
CA ILE A 185 2.64 -2.18 -26.31
C ILE A 185 2.30 -0.75 -25.88
N GLU A 186 3.03 0.24 -26.40
CA GLU A 186 2.76 1.66 -26.13
C GLU A 186 1.40 2.12 -26.65
N LYS A 187 1.05 1.80 -27.90
CA LYS A 187 -0.23 2.23 -28.49
C LYS A 187 -1.40 1.52 -27.84
N ALA A 188 -1.29 0.22 -27.61
CA ALA A 188 -2.32 -0.55 -26.95
C ALA A 188 -2.56 -0.04 -25.52
N ALA A 189 -1.49 0.24 -24.76
CA ALA A 189 -1.62 0.75 -23.40
C ALA A 189 -2.23 2.16 -23.39
N ASN A 190 -1.82 3.06 -24.30
CA ASN A 190 -2.48 4.36 -24.48
C ASN A 190 -3.98 4.20 -24.76
N GLY A 191 -4.35 3.44 -25.79
CA GLY A 191 -5.74 3.26 -26.21
C GLY A 191 -6.63 2.68 -25.11
N ARG A 192 -6.12 1.69 -24.37
CA ARG A 192 -6.84 1.10 -23.24
C ARG A 192 -7.02 2.09 -22.09
N LEU A 193 -5.98 2.83 -21.73
CA LEU A 193 -6.03 3.80 -20.63
C LEU A 193 -6.95 4.98 -21.00
N VAL A 194 -6.93 5.46 -22.25
CA VAL A 194 -7.90 6.46 -22.77
C VAL A 194 -9.33 5.95 -22.65
N GLN A 195 -9.60 4.69 -22.98
CA GLN A 195 -10.93 4.10 -22.79
C GLN A 195 -11.35 4.07 -21.31
N MET A 196 -10.43 3.71 -20.41
CA MET A 196 -10.69 3.71 -18.96
C MET A 196 -10.95 5.12 -18.43
N ILE A 197 -10.20 6.12 -18.90
CA ILE A 197 -10.39 7.55 -18.57
C ILE A 197 -11.79 7.99 -18.98
N ALA A 198 -12.23 7.66 -20.21
CA ALA A 198 -13.56 8.02 -20.69
C ALA A 198 -14.70 7.39 -19.87
N ALA A 199 -14.46 6.23 -19.25
CA ALA A 199 -15.43 5.52 -18.41
C ALA A 199 -15.36 5.93 -16.91
N ALA A 200 -14.39 6.75 -16.50
CA ALA A 200 -14.14 7.03 -15.09
C ALA A 200 -15.19 8.00 -14.49
N ALA A 201 -15.90 7.51 -13.47
CA ALA A 201 -17.03 8.21 -12.88
C ALA A 201 -16.66 9.22 -11.77
N THR A 202 -15.45 9.15 -11.21
CA THR A 202 -15.03 9.96 -10.05
C THR A 202 -13.70 10.66 -10.30
N LEU A 203 -13.48 11.82 -9.69
CA LEU A 203 -12.22 12.56 -9.82
C LEU A 203 -11.00 11.77 -9.27
N ASP A 204 -11.16 11.01 -8.19
CA ASP A 204 -10.12 10.14 -7.61
C ASP A 204 -9.64 9.06 -8.60
N THR A 205 -10.59 8.30 -9.18
CA THR A 205 -10.27 7.31 -10.23
C THR A 205 -9.56 7.94 -11.43
N LEU A 206 -10.00 9.13 -11.89
CA LEU A 206 -9.32 9.84 -12.99
C LEU A 206 -7.89 10.22 -12.62
N ALA A 207 -7.66 10.74 -11.41
CA ALA A 207 -6.33 11.13 -10.95
C ALA A 207 -5.40 9.91 -10.89
N ALA A 208 -5.88 8.77 -10.40
CA ALA A 208 -5.14 7.51 -10.39
C ALA A 208 -4.79 7.01 -11.80
N LEU A 209 -5.72 7.15 -12.76
CA LEU A 209 -5.46 6.78 -14.17
C LEU A 209 -4.42 7.71 -14.82
N VAL A 210 -4.51 9.01 -14.58
CA VAL A 210 -3.52 9.99 -15.07
C VAL A 210 -2.14 9.71 -14.46
N GLN A 211 -2.06 9.40 -13.18
CA GLN A 211 -0.82 8.95 -12.54
C GLN A 211 -0.26 7.72 -13.26
N GLY A 212 -1.10 6.70 -13.49
CA GLY A 212 -0.71 5.50 -14.23
C GLY A 212 -0.20 5.80 -15.64
N ALA A 213 -0.83 6.74 -16.36
CA ALA A 213 -0.39 7.16 -17.69
C ALA A 213 0.98 7.84 -17.67
N ILE A 214 1.23 8.72 -16.70
CA ILE A 214 2.51 9.40 -16.52
C ILE A 214 3.61 8.40 -16.17
N THR A 215 3.37 7.53 -15.18
CA THR A 215 4.33 6.50 -14.78
C THR A 215 4.64 5.51 -15.90
N ALA A 216 3.66 5.20 -16.76
CA ALA A 216 3.84 4.35 -17.93
C ALA A 216 4.35 5.11 -19.19
N ALA A 217 4.68 6.40 -19.08
CA ALA A 217 5.08 7.27 -20.17
C ALA A 217 4.14 7.20 -21.39
N LEU A 218 2.83 7.33 -21.14
CA LEU A 218 1.74 7.23 -22.12
C LEU A 218 1.14 8.61 -22.40
N SER A 219 1.80 9.39 -23.26
CA SER A 219 1.47 10.81 -23.45
C SER A 219 0.05 11.08 -23.98
N GLU A 220 -0.51 10.21 -24.83
CA GLU A 220 -1.87 10.40 -25.34
C GLU A 220 -2.90 10.22 -24.22
N ALA A 221 -2.71 9.19 -23.39
CA ALA A 221 -3.55 8.95 -22.23
C ALA A 221 -3.39 10.03 -21.14
N SER A 222 -2.16 10.49 -20.88
CA SER A 222 -1.91 11.60 -19.95
C SER A 222 -2.64 12.88 -20.38
N ALA A 223 -2.54 13.25 -21.66
CA ALA A 223 -3.21 14.43 -22.18
C ALA A 223 -4.75 14.31 -22.12
N ALA A 224 -5.30 13.17 -22.52
CA ALA A 224 -6.74 12.93 -22.45
C ALA A 224 -7.27 12.95 -21.01
N GLY A 225 -6.53 12.34 -20.08
CA GLY A 225 -6.91 12.30 -18.67
C GLY A 225 -6.82 13.65 -17.99
N LEU A 226 -5.85 14.50 -18.36
CA LEU A 226 -5.78 15.87 -17.86
C LEU A 226 -6.98 16.70 -18.28
N VAL A 227 -7.40 16.61 -19.56
CA VAL A 227 -8.61 17.28 -20.05
C VAL A 227 -9.84 16.77 -19.29
N ALA A 228 -9.97 15.45 -19.11
CA ALA A 228 -11.09 14.86 -18.38
C ALA A 228 -11.11 15.29 -16.90
N LEU A 229 -9.94 15.42 -16.25
CA LEU A 229 -9.82 15.95 -14.90
C LEU A 229 -10.28 17.41 -14.82
N GLU A 230 -9.82 18.27 -15.72
CA GLU A 230 -10.21 19.69 -15.76
C GLU A 230 -11.71 19.86 -16.00
N GLU A 231 -12.28 19.11 -16.95
CA GLU A 231 -13.73 19.13 -17.23
C GLU A 231 -14.52 18.67 -16.02
N LYS A 232 -14.13 17.57 -15.38
CA LYS A 232 -14.86 17.03 -14.24
C LYS A 232 -14.73 17.91 -13.00
N ALA A 233 -13.53 18.42 -12.72
CA ALA A 233 -13.30 19.39 -11.67
C ALA A 233 -14.19 20.62 -11.84
N ALA A 234 -14.35 21.13 -13.07
CA ALA A 234 -15.21 22.27 -13.34
C ALA A 234 -16.71 22.03 -13.06
N HIS A 235 -17.15 20.76 -13.01
CA HIS A 235 -18.54 20.39 -12.71
C HIS A 235 -18.72 19.81 -11.30
N SER A 236 -17.63 19.51 -10.58
CA SER A 236 -17.71 19.01 -9.21
C SER A 236 -17.90 20.19 -8.26
N SER A 237 -18.97 20.12 -7.48
CA SER A 237 -19.26 21.09 -6.39
C SER A 237 -19.23 20.43 -5.01
N GLU A 238 -18.97 19.12 -4.96
CA GLU A 238 -18.95 18.35 -3.73
C GLU A 238 -17.58 18.44 -3.07
N CYS A 239 -17.51 19.13 -1.93
CA CYS A 239 -16.27 19.33 -1.17
C CYS A 239 -15.48 18.03 -0.94
N LEU A 240 -16.17 16.93 -0.62
CA LEU A 240 -15.52 15.65 -0.35
C LEU A 240 -14.78 15.11 -1.58
N GLU A 241 -15.37 15.22 -2.78
CA GLU A 241 -14.74 14.78 -4.02
C GLU A 241 -13.53 15.66 -4.37
N LEU A 242 -13.67 16.98 -4.20
CA LEU A 242 -12.57 17.93 -4.40
C LEU A 242 -11.38 17.59 -3.49
N LEU A 243 -11.61 17.43 -2.19
CA LEU A 243 -10.55 17.09 -1.23
C LEU A 243 -9.96 15.70 -1.46
N ALA A 244 -10.77 14.71 -1.84
CA ALA A 244 -10.28 13.36 -2.13
C ALA A 244 -9.35 13.32 -3.35
N SER A 245 -9.48 14.26 -4.28
CA SER A 245 -8.62 14.35 -5.47
C SER A 245 -7.26 15.02 -5.23
N VAL A 246 -7.11 15.80 -4.16
CA VAL A 246 -5.87 16.54 -3.85
C VAL A 246 -4.67 15.60 -3.63
N PRO A 247 -4.74 14.54 -2.80
CA PRO A 247 -3.61 13.63 -2.59
C PRO A 247 -3.05 12.96 -3.84
N PRO A 248 -3.85 12.31 -4.71
CA PRO A 248 -3.29 11.68 -5.90
C PRO A 248 -2.67 12.71 -6.87
N LEU A 249 -3.25 13.91 -7.00
CA LEU A 249 -2.66 14.99 -7.81
C LEU A 249 -1.34 15.50 -7.24
N ALA A 250 -1.26 15.67 -5.92
CA ALA A 250 -0.04 16.05 -5.21
C ALA A 250 1.08 15.03 -5.40
N ASP A 251 0.76 13.73 -5.32
CA ASP A 251 1.71 12.65 -5.56
C ASP A 251 2.23 12.67 -7.01
N ILE A 252 1.38 12.96 -7.99
CA ILE A 252 1.80 13.12 -9.40
C ILE A 252 2.77 14.29 -9.54
N ILE A 253 2.48 15.45 -8.95
CA ILE A 253 3.33 16.64 -9.06
C ILE A 253 4.68 16.41 -8.37
N ARG A 254 4.68 15.73 -7.22
CA ARG A 254 5.88 15.55 -6.39
C ARG A 254 6.78 14.40 -6.85
N TYR A 255 6.19 13.32 -7.35
CA TYR A 255 6.91 12.08 -7.67
C TYR A 255 6.80 11.67 -9.15
N GLY A 256 5.92 12.29 -9.93
CA GLY A 256 5.77 11.99 -11.34
C GLY A 256 6.90 12.57 -12.18
N GLU A 257 7.48 11.77 -13.06
CA GLU A 257 8.31 12.23 -14.19
C GLU A 257 7.44 12.80 -15.32
N ALA A 258 6.42 13.59 -14.97
CA ALA A 258 5.58 14.25 -15.96
C ALA A 258 6.39 15.28 -16.75
N ARG A 259 6.02 15.51 -18.02
CA ARG A 259 6.63 16.58 -18.81
C ARG A 259 6.37 17.91 -18.11
N LYS A 260 7.33 18.84 -18.12
CA LYS A 260 7.22 20.16 -17.45
C LYS A 260 5.87 20.85 -17.67
N THR A 261 5.37 20.85 -18.91
CA THR A 261 4.08 21.45 -19.29
C THR A 261 2.86 20.74 -18.70
N GLU A 262 2.90 19.42 -18.53
CA GLU A 262 1.84 18.65 -17.88
C GLU A 262 1.85 18.88 -16.37
N THR A 263 3.04 18.93 -15.77
CA THR A 263 3.22 19.27 -14.35
C THR A 263 2.69 20.66 -14.03
N GLU A 264 2.97 21.67 -14.88
CA GLU A 264 2.47 23.04 -14.70
C GLU A 264 0.94 23.12 -14.74
N ARG A 265 0.30 22.41 -15.68
CA ARG A 265 -1.17 22.36 -15.75
C ARG A 265 -1.79 21.64 -14.55
N LEU A 266 -1.20 20.52 -14.15
CA LEU A 266 -1.63 19.78 -12.96
C LEU A 266 -1.47 20.60 -11.68
N ALA A 267 -0.39 21.37 -11.55
CA ALA A 267 -0.19 22.29 -10.44
C ALA A 267 -1.29 23.35 -10.40
N GLY A 268 -1.59 24.00 -11.53
CA GLY A 268 -2.68 24.97 -11.60
C GLY A 268 -4.05 24.38 -11.28
N LEU A 269 -4.34 23.15 -11.74
CA LEU A 269 -5.56 22.43 -11.39
C LEU A 269 -5.62 22.11 -9.89
N LEU A 270 -4.53 21.60 -9.31
CA LEU A 270 -4.42 21.28 -7.89
C LEU A 270 -4.69 22.53 -7.04
N GLU A 271 -4.04 23.65 -7.34
CA GLU A 271 -4.21 24.91 -6.61
C GLU A 271 -5.67 25.37 -6.65
N ARG A 272 -6.30 25.31 -7.83
CA ARG A 272 -7.72 25.64 -7.99
C ARG A 272 -8.62 24.73 -7.13
N LEU A 273 -8.40 23.42 -7.16
CA LEU A 273 -9.17 22.44 -6.39
C LEU A 273 -9.03 22.66 -4.88
N ILE A 274 -7.82 23.01 -4.41
CA ILE A 274 -7.58 23.36 -3.01
C ILE A 274 -8.41 24.59 -2.64
N VAL A 275 -8.36 25.66 -3.44
CA VAL A 275 -9.12 26.90 -3.16
C VAL A 275 -10.63 26.65 -3.17
N GLU A 276 -11.16 25.96 -4.19
CA GLU A 276 -12.59 25.63 -4.29
C GLU A 276 -13.04 24.73 -3.12
N GLY A 277 -12.25 23.70 -2.81
CA GLY A 277 -12.50 22.82 -1.67
C GLY A 277 -12.52 23.58 -0.33
N SER A 278 -11.61 24.55 -0.16
CA SER A 278 -11.53 25.40 1.03
C SER A 278 -12.76 26.28 1.22
N ILE A 279 -13.30 26.82 0.12
CA ILE A 279 -14.52 27.64 0.13
C ILE A 279 -15.75 26.78 0.45
N ALA A 280 -15.81 25.55 -0.09
CA ALA A 280 -16.92 24.63 0.13
C ALA A 280 -16.90 23.96 1.53
N LEU A 281 -15.73 23.84 2.14
CA LEU A 281 -15.51 23.14 3.41
C LEU A 281 -16.43 23.57 4.58
N PRO A 282 -16.59 24.87 4.92
CA PRO A 282 -17.49 25.28 6.02
C PRO A 282 -18.97 24.99 5.78
N TYR A 283 -19.37 24.72 4.52
CA TYR A 283 -20.72 24.28 4.20
C TYR A 283 -20.84 22.77 4.32
N ALA A 284 -19.84 22.03 3.83
CA ALA A 284 -19.79 20.58 3.92
C ALA A 284 -19.66 20.07 5.35
N ALA A 285 -19.09 20.85 6.28
CA ALA A 285 -18.92 20.46 7.67
C ALA A 285 -20.20 20.52 8.54
N ARG A 286 -21.34 20.97 7.99
CA ARG A 286 -22.55 21.26 8.77
C ARG A 286 -23.43 20.04 8.96
N ASP A 287 -23.96 19.88 10.17
CA ASP A 287 -25.05 18.94 10.49
C ASP A 287 -24.84 17.50 9.97
N LEU A 288 -23.59 17.00 10.02
CA LEU A 288 -23.22 15.70 9.49
C LEU A 288 -23.53 14.57 10.46
N ASP A 289 -23.89 13.41 9.92
CA ASP A 289 -23.87 12.17 10.67
C ASP A 289 -22.44 11.66 10.91
N VAL A 290 -22.30 10.63 11.75
CA VAL A 290 -21.01 10.06 12.15
C VAL A 290 -20.19 9.55 10.95
N GLN A 291 -20.85 8.93 9.96
CA GLN A 291 -20.17 8.33 8.81
C GLN A 291 -19.66 9.43 7.85
N ALA A 292 -20.50 10.42 7.56
CA ALA A 292 -20.15 11.56 6.71
C ALA A 292 -19.05 12.42 7.36
N ALA A 293 -19.13 12.65 8.68
CA ALA A 293 -18.09 13.37 9.42
C ALA A 293 -16.73 12.64 9.36
N ALA A 294 -16.73 11.31 9.53
CA ALA A 294 -15.51 10.50 9.43
C ALA A 294 -14.89 10.54 8.02
N ALA A 295 -15.72 10.47 6.97
CA ALA A 295 -15.26 10.56 5.58
C ALA A 295 -14.62 11.94 5.29
N LEU A 296 -15.27 13.03 5.72
CA LEU A 296 -14.76 14.38 5.53
C LEU A 296 -13.45 14.60 6.27
N ILE A 297 -13.33 14.14 7.52
CA ILE A 297 -12.08 14.22 8.29
C ILE A 297 -10.95 13.46 7.61
N GLY A 298 -11.22 12.26 7.10
CA GLY A 298 -10.25 11.49 6.33
C GLY A 298 -9.75 12.24 5.10
N ALA A 299 -10.66 12.88 4.36
CA ALA A 299 -10.30 13.69 3.20
C ALA A 299 -9.53 14.96 3.60
N MET A 300 -9.96 15.69 4.63
CA MET A 300 -9.29 16.90 5.14
C MET A 300 -7.84 16.62 5.54
N ARG A 301 -7.59 15.51 6.27
CA ARG A 301 -6.23 15.17 6.73
C ARG A 301 -5.31 14.80 5.57
N LYS A 302 -5.80 13.98 4.64
CA LYS A 302 -5.02 13.60 3.45
C LYS A 302 -4.74 14.81 2.56
N ALA A 303 -5.72 15.68 2.37
CA ALA A 303 -5.56 16.92 1.61
C ALA A 303 -4.53 17.86 2.29
N ASP A 304 -4.63 18.06 3.61
CA ASP A 304 -3.68 18.88 4.36
C ASP A 304 -2.24 18.34 4.31
N GLU A 305 -2.07 17.02 4.44
CA GLU A 305 -0.77 16.36 4.26
C GLU A 305 -0.24 16.60 2.84
N ALA A 306 -1.06 16.38 1.82
CA ALA A 306 -0.69 16.58 0.43
C ALA A 306 -0.30 18.05 0.12
N ILE A 307 -1.04 19.02 0.66
CA ILE A 307 -0.74 20.46 0.52
C ILE A 307 0.62 20.78 1.18
N ARG A 308 0.88 20.25 2.38
CA ARG A 308 2.17 20.39 3.07
C ARG A 308 3.32 19.77 2.27
N LEU A 309 3.06 18.69 1.53
CA LEU A 309 4.07 18.00 0.73
C LEU A 309 4.37 18.72 -0.59
N VAL A 310 3.39 19.34 -1.23
CA VAL A 310 3.57 20.05 -2.51
C VAL A 310 4.14 21.44 -2.32
N GLU A 311 3.88 22.08 -1.17
CA GLU A 311 4.28 23.47 -0.88
C GLU A 311 3.81 24.45 -1.98
N PRO A 312 2.48 24.54 -2.25
CA PRO A 312 1.95 25.47 -3.26
C PRO A 312 2.13 26.93 -2.83
N GLY A 313 1.71 27.87 -3.69
CA GLY A 313 1.73 29.31 -3.41
C GLY A 313 1.13 29.68 -2.04
N GLU A 314 1.68 30.71 -1.40
CA GLU A 314 1.27 31.13 -0.05
C GLU A 314 -0.22 31.50 0.01
N ASP A 315 -0.76 32.07 -1.06
CA ASP A 315 -2.17 32.39 -1.24
C ASP A 315 -3.08 31.15 -1.21
N VAL A 316 -2.65 30.05 -1.83
CA VAL A 316 -3.37 28.77 -1.82
C VAL A 316 -3.34 28.14 -0.44
N VAL A 317 -2.19 28.18 0.23
CA VAL A 317 -2.03 27.69 1.61
C VAL A 317 -2.89 28.50 2.58
N ASP A 318 -2.94 29.82 2.41
CA ASP A 318 -3.79 30.70 3.21
C ASP A 318 -5.28 30.49 2.94
N ALA A 319 -5.69 30.21 1.70
CA ALA A 319 -7.06 29.84 1.37
C ALA A 319 -7.49 28.56 2.10
N TRP A 320 -6.65 27.52 2.09
CA TRP A 320 -6.88 26.27 2.83
C TRP A 320 -7.05 26.50 4.33
N ARG A 321 -6.11 27.24 4.93
CA ARG A 321 -6.17 27.60 6.35
C ARG A 321 -7.40 28.46 6.67
N GLY A 322 -7.78 29.37 5.77
CA GLY A 322 -9.00 30.17 5.89
C GLY A 322 -10.27 29.32 5.89
N GLY A 323 -10.34 28.30 5.03
CA GLY A 323 -11.43 27.32 5.02
C GLY A 323 -11.54 26.54 6.34
N LEU A 324 -10.41 26.07 6.88
CA LEU A 324 -10.34 25.41 8.19
C LEU A 324 -10.80 26.35 9.32
N ALA A 325 -10.38 27.61 9.30
CA ALA A 325 -10.80 28.61 10.29
C ALA A 325 -12.31 28.88 10.21
N ALA A 326 -12.87 28.98 9.00
CA ALA A 326 -14.31 29.16 8.80
C ALA A 326 -15.14 27.97 9.33
N VAL A 327 -14.62 26.73 9.24
CA VAL A 327 -15.24 25.56 9.90
C VAL A 327 -15.25 25.75 11.41
N LEU A 328 -14.14 26.21 11.99
CA LEU A 328 -14.01 26.37 13.44
C LEU A 328 -14.92 27.47 14.01
N ASP A 329 -15.07 28.56 13.27
CA ASP A 329 -15.87 29.73 13.65
C ASP A 329 -17.38 29.51 13.49
N SER A 330 -17.79 28.57 12.62
CA SER A 330 -19.20 28.28 12.40
C SER A 330 -19.83 27.53 13.58
N SER A 331 -20.97 28.01 14.05
CA SER A 331 -21.77 27.35 15.10
C SER A 331 -22.52 26.10 14.63
N ARG A 332 -22.64 25.91 13.30
CA ARG A 332 -23.32 24.75 12.69
C ARG A 332 -22.36 23.63 12.32
N SER A 333 -21.05 23.83 12.49
CA SER A 333 -20.08 22.79 12.20
C SER A 333 -20.25 21.62 13.14
N THR A 334 -20.26 20.42 12.57
CA THR A 334 -20.23 19.17 13.31
C THR A 334 -19.00 19.17 14.21
N ALA A 335 -19.20 18.96 15.52
CA ALA A 335 -18.17 19.17 16.52
C ALA A 335 -16.88 18.36 16.26
N LEU A 336 -17.02 17.12 15.77
CA LEU A 336 -15.90 16.26 15.37
C LEU A 336 -15.04 16.89 14.27
N VAL A 337 -15.67 17.49 13.25
CA VAL A 337 -14.98 18.13 12.12
C VAL A 337 -14.31 19.43 12.57
N ALA A 338 -14.99 20.22 13.41
CA ALA A 338 -14.42 21.43 14.00
C ALA A 338 -13.18 21.15 14.86
N GLY A 339 -13.21 20.06 15.64
CA GLY A 339 -12.05 19.57 16.39
C GLY A 339 -10.87 19.25 15.48
N CYS A 340 -11.13 18.54 14.37
CA CYS A 340 -10.10 18.22 13.38
C CYS A 340 -9.53 19.48 12.73
N ALA A 341 -10.36 20.46 12.36
CA ALA A 341 -9.91 21.72 11.76
C ALA A 341 -9.02 22.50 12.73
N ALA A 342 -9.41 22.59 14.01
CA ALA A 342 -8.61 23.23 15.05
C ALA A 342 -7.25 22.53 15.23
N HIS A 343 -7.22 21.21 15.18
CA HIS A 343 -5.96 20.46 15.24
C HIS A 343 -5.04 20.78 14.06
N LEU A 344 -5.55 20.76 12.82
CA LEU A 344 -4.75 21.08 11.63
C LEU A 344 -4.21 22.52 11.66
N LEU A 345 -5.02 23.49 12.12
CA LEU A 345 -4.58 24.87 12.31
C LEU A 345 -3.48 25.00 13.37
N TYR A 346 -3.59 24.24 14.47
CA TYR A 346 -2.56 24.16 15.50
C TYR A 346 -1.29 23.48 14.97
N GLU A 347 -1.42 22.43 14.13
CA GLU A 347 -0.26 21.85 13.44
C GLU A 347 0.46 22.83 12.53
N ALA A 348 -0.29 23.66 11.83
CA ALA A 348 0.22 24.70 10.94
C ALA A 348 0.75 25.95 11.69
N GLY A 349 0.68 25.98 13.03
CA GLY A 349 1.09 27.14 13.83
C GLY A 349 0.17 28.37 13.70
N ARG A 350 -1.02 28.23 13.11
CA ARG A 350 -2.01 29.31 12.98
C ARG A 350 -2.90 29.44 14.21
N LEU A 351 -3.02 28.37 14.99
CA LEU A 351 -3.59 28.41 16.34
C LEU A 351 -2.43 28.26 17.33
N SER A 352 -2.25 29.23 18.22
CA SER A 352 -1.22 29.14 19.27
C SER A 352 -1.60 28.10 20.32
N ALA A 353 -0.64 27.65 21.13
CA ALA A 353 -0.91 26.76 22.25
C ALA A 353 -1.94 27.35 23.23
N GLU A 354 -1.79 28.64 23.55
CA GLU A 354 -2.73 29.39 24.39
C GLU A 354 -4.13 29.48 23.74
N GLY A 355 -4.19 29.81 22.45
CA GLY A 355 -5.46 29.87 21.72
C GLY A 355 -6.15 28.52 21.59
N ALA A 356 -5.38 27.43 21.44
CA ALA A 356 -5.89 26.07 21.45
C ALA A 356 -6.43 25.67 22.84
N ALA A 357 -5.72 26.05 23.91
CA ALA A 357 -6.15 25.83 25.28
C ALA A 357 -7.45 26.58 25.59
N ASP A 358 -7.56 27.86 25.21
CA ASP A 358 -8.77 28.68 25.38
C ASP A 358 -9.96 28.10 24.60
N LEU A 359 -9.71 27.68 23.35
CA LEU A 359 -10.72 27.06 22.50
C LEU A 359 -11.22 25.72 23.09
N LEU A 360 -10.31 24.89 23.58
CA LEU A 360 -10.65 23.64 24.29
C LEU A 360 -11.45 23.96 25.55
N ALA A 361 -11.00 24.88 26.39
CA ALA A 361 -11.72 25.29 27.60
C ALA A 361 -13.15 25.78 27.28
N LYS A 362 -13.32 26.53 26.19
CA LYS A 362 -14.64 26.99 25.73
C LYS A 362 -15.52 25.83 25.24
N ARG A 363 -14.98 24.97 24.35
CA ARG A 363 -15.72 23.86 23.71
C ARG A 363 -15.98 22.67 24.65
N LEU A 364 -15.22 22.58 25.73
CA LEU A 364 -15.34 21.55 26.76
C LEU A 364 -16.02 22.08 28.04
N SER A 365 -16.54 23.31 28.00
CA SER A 365 -17.22 23.90 29.15
C SER A 365 -18.52 23.17 29.49
N PRO A 366 -18.98 23.21 30.77
CA PRO A 366 -20.22 22.54 31.20
C PRO A 366 -21.48 22.96 30.44
N GLY A 367 -21.46 24.11 29.75
CA GLY A 367 -22.58 24.58 28.93
C GLY A 367 -22.67 23.93 27.54
N THR A 368 -21.69 23.11 27.15
CA THR A 368 -21.68 22.39 25.86
C THR A 368 -22.29 20.99 26.05
N PRO A 369 -23.16 20.53 25.13
CA PRO A 369 -23.65 19.15 25.18
C PRO A 369 -22.50 18.14 25.25
N VAL A 370 -22.60 17.17 26.16
CA VAL A 370 -21.58 16.13 26.42
C VAL A 370 -21.12 15.46 25.12
N ILE A 371 -22.05 15.11 24.24
CA ILE A 371 -21.75 14.45 22.95
C ILE A 371 -20.91 15.35 22.04
N ASP A 372 -21.19 16.66 22.02
CA ASP A 372 -20.46 17.61 21.17
C ASP A 372 -19.07 17.90 21.74
N ALA A 373 -18.95 18.06 23.06
CA ALA A 373 -17.65 18.22 23.73
C ALA A 373 -16.75 17.00 23.47
N ALA A 374 -17.31 15.79 23.63
CA ALA A 374 -16.67 14.52 23.32
C ALA A 374 -16.20 14.46 21.86
N ALA A 375 -17.09 14.75 20.91
CA ALA A 375 -16.78 14.73 19.49
C ALA A 375 -15.69 15.75 19.13
N PHE A 376 -15.76 16.98 19.64
CA PHE A 376 -14.71 17.98 19.42
C PHE A 376 -13.35 17.51 19.95
N PHE A 377 -13.32 16.97 21.17
CA PHE A 377 -12.11 16.42 21.78
C PHE A 377 -11.50 15.32 20.91
N GLU A 378 -12.32 14.37 20.46
CA GLU A 378 -11.87 13.31 19.56
C GLU A 378 -11.29 13.89 18.26
N GLY A 379 -12.00 14.83 17.62
CA GLY A 379 -11.55 15.43 16.38
C GLY A 379 -10.18 16.10 16.52
N PHE A 380 -9.97 16.80 17.64
CA PHE A 380 -8.73 17.49 17.93
C PHE A 380 -7.56 16.53 18.23
N PHE A 381 -7.80 15.48 19.00
CA PHE A 381 -6.74 14.59 19.47
C PHE A 381 -6.54 13.32 18.63
N SER A 382 -7.44 13.03 17.68
CA SER A 382 -7.25 11.94 16.72
C SER A 382 -5.96 12.17 15.91
N GLY A 383 -4.98 11.28 16.07
CA GLY A 383 -3.63 11.40 15.49
C GLY A 383 -2.67 12.37 16.22
N ALA A 384 -3.12 13.08 17.25
CA ALA A 384 -2.38 14.14 17.93
C ALA A 384 -2.01 13.84 19.39
N GLY A 385 -2.32 12.64 19.90
CA GLY A 385 -2.12 12.30 21.31
C GLY A 385 -0.69 12.52 21.81
N GLN A 386 0.31 12.40 20.93
CA GLN A 386 1.72 12.66 21.25
C GLN A 386 1.99 14.12 21.61
N ARG A 387 1.20 15.08 21.11
CA ARG A 387 1.43 16.50 21.39
C ARG A 387 1.14 16.86 22.85
N LEU A 388 0.24 16.13 23.51
CA LEU A 388 0.04 16.22 24.96
C LEU A 388 1.31 15.88 25.75
N ILE A 389 2.31 15.21 25.17
CA ILE A 389 3.58 14.92 25.84
C ILE A 389 4.45 16.19 25.93
N TYR A 390 4.30 17.13 25.02
CA TYR A 390 5.20 18.28 24.92
C TYR A 390 4.53 19.61 25.29
N ASP A 391 3.23 19.79 25.04
CA ASP A 391 2.52 21.04 25.27
C ASP A 391 1.86 21.08 26.66
N GLU A 392 2.37 21.95 27.54
CA GLU A 392 1.88 22.12 28.91
C GLU A 392 0.52 22.83 28.98
N GLY A 393 0.28 23.82 28.12
CA GLY A 393 -0.99 24.54 28.09
C GLY A 393 -2.14 23.64 27.61
N LEU A 394 -1.87 22.83 26.58
CA LEU A 394 -2.81 21.83 26.07
C LEU A 394 -3.14 20.78 27.13
N ARG A 395 -2.12 20.28 27.86
CA ARG A 395 -2.33 19.38 29.00
C ARG A 395 -3.20 20.02 30.08
N GLY A 396 -2.90 21.27 30.46
CA GLY A 396 -3.65 21.99 31.48
C GLY A 396 -5.12 22.17 31.11
N ALA A 397 -5.43 22.48 29.85
CA ALA A 397 -6.81 22.59 29.37
C ALA A 397 -7.57 21.25 29.45
N VAL A 398 -6.90 20.14 29.10
CA VAL A 398 -7.50 18.80 29.21
C VAL A 398 -7.70 18.40 30.68
N ASP A 399 -6.72 18.68 31.55
CA ASP A 399 -6.81 18.40 32.99
C ASP A 399 -7.97 19.17 33.65
N ALA A 400 -8.08 20.47 33.36
CA ALA A 400 -9.18 21.31 33.86
C ALA A 400 -10.56 20.81 33.40
N TRP A 401 -10.68 20.36 32.14
CA TRP A 401 -11.91 19.76 31.65
C TRP A 401 -12.24 18.45 32.37
N LEU A 402 -11.27 17.52 32.48
CA LEU A 402 -11.47 16.24 33.17
C LEU A 402 -11.87 16.45 34.63
N ALA A 403 -11.28 17.45 35.30
CA ALA A 403 -11.62 17.83 36.67
C ALA A 403 -13.00 18.50 36.81
N SER A 404 -13.56 19.02 35.72
CA SER A 404 -14.90 19.65 35.70
C SER A 404 -16.04 18.64 35.48
N LEU A 405 -15.74 17.42 35.03
CA LEU A 405 -16.72 16.38 34.79
C LEU A 405 -17.20 15.77 36.12
N ASP A 406 -18.51 15.56 36.26
CA ASP A 406 -19.06 14.71 37.31
C ASP A 406 -18.81 13.22 37.02
N GLU A 407 -19.13 12.34 37.97
CA GLU A 407 -18.85 10.91 37.85
C GLU A 407 -19.56 10.27 36.65
N GLU A 408 -20.83 10.60 36.42
CA GLU A 408 -21.62 10.05 35.31
C GLU A 408 -21.09 10.51 33.95
N ALA A 409 -20.79 11.80 33.82
CA ALA A 409 -20.17 12.35 32.61
C ALA A 409 -18.78 11.76 32.39
N PHE A 410 -17.94 11.68 33.42
CA PHE A 410 -16.59 11.10 33.30
C PHE A 410 -16.65 9.66 32.79
N VAL A 411 -17.52 8.82 33.35
CA VAL A 411 -17.70 7.42 32.91
C VAL A 411 -18.19 7.35 31.46
N ALA A 412 -19.10 8.24 31.04
CA ALA A 412 -19.58 8.30 29.66
C ALA A 412 -18.47 8.63 28.65
N HIS A 413 -17.42 9.36 29.05
CA HIS A 413 -16.30 9.75 28.18
C HIS A 413 -15.12 8.76 28.17
N LEU A 414 -15.07 7.79 29.09
CA LEU A 414 -13.98 6.81 29.17
C LEU A 414 -13.70 6.05 27.85
N PRO A 415 -14.71 5.59 27.07
CA PRO A 415 -14.44 4.92 25.80
C PRO A 415 -13.71 5.80 24.80
N LEU A 416 -14.06 7.10 24.77
CA LEU A 416 -13.46 8.07 23.87
C LEU A 416 -12.02 8.38 24.27
N LEU A 417 -11.79 8.67 25.55
CA LEU A 417 -10.44 8.86 26.10
C LEU A 417 -9.57 7.64 25.80
N ARG A 418 -10.10 6.43 26.02
CA ARG A 418 -9.39 5.18 25.73
C ARG A 418 -8.99 5.07 24.27
N ARG A 419 -9.86 5.47 23.33
CA ARG A 419 -9.58 5.46 21.88
C ARG A 419 -8.54 6.51 21.48
N VAL A 420 -8.60 7.71 22.06
CA VAL A 420 -7.59 8.75 21.80
C VAL A 420 -6.21 8.31 22.30
N PHE A 421 -6.14 7.76 23.52
CA PHE A 421 -4.88 7.31 24.13
C PHE A 421 -4.41 5.92 23.68
N SER A 422 -5.26 5.11 23.03
CA SER A 422 -4.83 3.80 22.49
C SER A 422 -3.86 3.93 21.32
N ASN A 423 -3.89 5.07 20.63
CA ASN A 423 -2.97 5.39 19.55
C ASN A 423 -1.53 5.67 20.03
N LEU A 424 -1.34 5.90 21.34
CA LEU A 424 -0.01 6.05 21.93
C LEU A 424 0.64 4.69 22.17
N ASP A 425 1.92 4.57 21.86
CA ASP A 425 2.70 3.38 22.22
C ASP A 425 2.99 3.32 23.74
N SER A 426 3.64 2.24 24.20
CA SER A 426 3.98 2.09 25.63
C SER A 426 4.93 3.16 26.16
N MET A 427 5.86 3.66 25.34
CA MET A 427 6.85 4.66 25.73
C MET A 427 6.23 6.06 25.77
N GLU A 428 5.38 6.38 24.80
CA GLU A 428 4.62 7.62 24.71
C GLU A 428 3.64 7.79 25.87
N ARG A 429 2.91 6.72 26.22
CA ARG A 429 2.06 6.73 27.42
C ARG A 429 2.86 7.01 28.68
N ARG A 430 4.04 6.39 28.82
CA ARG A 430 4.93 6.64 29.96
C ARG A 430 5.38 8.10 30.02
N ARG A 431 5.81 8.67 28.90
CA ARG A 431 6.23 10.08 28.82
C ARG A 431 5.08 11.04 29.12
N LEU A 432 3.86 10.74 28.66
CA LEU A 432 2.68 11.52 29.00
C LEU A 432 2.40 11.50 30.50
N ILE A 433 2.45 10.31 31.12
CA ILE A 433 2.30 10.16 32.58
C ILE A 433 3.38 10.94 33.33
N GLU A 434 4.65 10.81 32.92
CA GLU A 434 5.77 11.57 33.51
C GLU A 434 5.59 13.09 33.34
N ALA A 435 5.04 13.54 32.21
CA ALA A 435 4.75 14.95 31.96
C ALA A 435 3.59 15.49 32.82
N VAL A 436 2.56 14.69 33.06
CA VAL A 436 1.43 15.04 33.93
C VAL A 436 1.83 15.04 35.40
N LEU A 437 2.65 14.08 35.83
CA LEU A 437 3.09 13.95 37.23
C LEU A 437 4.30 14.86 37.57
N GLY A 438 5.02 15.36 36.56
CA GLY A 438 6.21 16.21 36.69
C GLY A 438 7.51 15.42 36.89
N LYS A 439 8.66 16.01 36.48
CA LYS A 439 10.02 15.39 36.49
C LYS A 439 10.56 14.96 37.88
N GLY A 440 9.80 15.15 38.95
CA GLY A 440 10.15 14.74 40.32
C GLY A 440 9.21 13.69 40.93
N ALA A 441 8.10 13.37 40.29
CA ALA A 441 7.20 12.30 40.74
C ALA A 441 7.37 11.09 39.84
N SER A 442 8.33 10.24 40.20
CA SER A 442 8.07 8.81 40.10
C SER A 442 6.66 8.57 40.67
N LEU A 443 5.81 7.77 40.00
CA LEU A 443 4.77 7.03 40.75
C LEU A 443 5.47 6.56 42.03
N PRO A 444 5.01 6.92 43.25
CA PRO A 444 5.74 6.58 44.46
C PRO A 444 6.12 5.11 44.36
N ALA A 445 7.41 4.80 44.45
CA ALA A 445 7.84 3.41 44.48
C ALA A 445 7.19 2.81 45.72
N GLY A 446 6.10 2.06 45.53
CA GLY A 446 5.21 1.64 46.61
C GLY A 446 3.74 2.07 46.53
N LEU A 447 3.24 2.74 45.48
CA LEU A 447 1.80 2.70 45.17
C LEU A 447 1.43 1.28 44.75
N THR A 448 1.12 0.48 45.77
CA THR A 448 0.43 -0.79 45.69
C THR A 448 -1.07 -0.51 45.63
N PRO A 449 -1.87 -1.29 44.85
CA PRO A 449 -3.32 -1.23 44.93
C PRO A 449 -3.75 -1.38 46.40
N THR A 450 -4.64 -0.52 46.88
CA THR A 450 -5.08 -0.56 48.28
C THR A 450 -5.63 -1.96 48.61
N PRO A 451 -5.09 -2.65 49.64
CA PRO A 451 -5.52 -4.00 49.99
C PRO A 451 -7.00 -4.11 50.30
N ASP A 452 -7.66 -3.04 50.77
CA ASP A 452 -9.07 -3.07 51.21
C ASP A 452 -10.00 -2.19 50.37
N GLY A 453 -9.74 -2.07 49.07
CA GLY A 453 -10.73 -1.59 48.10
C GLY A 453 -11.88 -2.58 47.94
N GLY A 454 -12.76 -2.65 48.95
CA GLY A 454 -14.09 -3.26 48.97
C GLY A 454 -14.23 -4.66 48.38
N GLU A 455 -14.65 -5.64 49.18
CA GLU A 455 -14.98 -7.02 48.77
C GLU A 455 -15.89 -7.11 47.52
N ALA A 456 -16.71 -6.07 47.29
CA ALA A 456 -17.57 -5.91 46.13
C ALA A 456 -16.81 -5.67 44.80
N TRP A 457 -15.65 -4.99 44.82
CA TRP A 457 -14.91 -4.64 43.60
C TRP A 457 -14.03 -5.80 43.10
N ARG A 458 -13.51 -6.63 44.02
CA ARG A 458 -12.77 -7.86 43.66
C ARG A 458 -13.64 -8.89 42.92
N ARG A 459 -14.93 -9.00 43.29
CA ARG A 459 -15.89 -9.86 42.57
C ARG A 459 -16.14 -9.36 41.14
N HIS A 460 -16.22 -8.05 40.93
CA HIS A 460 -16.42 -7.47 39.59
C HIS A 460 -15.17 -7.59 38.70
N PHE A 461 -13.97 -7.41 39.24
CA PHE A 461 -12.74 -7.51 38.45
C PHE A 461 -12.43 -8.95 38.02
N GLY A 462 -12.77 -9.95 38.85
CA GLY A 462 -12.65 -11.37 38.46
C GLY A 462 -13.57 -11.78 37.31
N LEU A 463 -14.72 -11.11 37.15
CA LEU A 463 -15.64 -11.31 36.03
C LEU A 463 -15.17 -10.57 34.77
N LEU A 464 -14.64 -9.35 34.91
CA LEU A 464 -14.09 -8.56 33.80
C LEU A 464 -12.78 -9.13 33.25
N GLY A 465 -11.96 -9.75 34.10
CA GLY A 465 -10.73 -10.43 33.70
C GLY A 465 -10.97 -11.59 32.73
N LYS A 466 -12.07 -12.35 32.92
CA LYS A 466 -12.47 -13.45 32.03
C LYS A 466 -12.96 -12.96 30.66
N LEU A 467 -13.58 -11.78 30.61
CA LEU A 467 -14.05 -11.14 29.38
C LEU A 467 -12.91 -10.57 28.52
N LEU A 468 -11.84 -10.09 29.16
CA LEU A 468 -10.69 -9.49 28.46
C LEU A 468 -9.66 -10.51 27.95
N SER A 469 -9.73 -11.76 28.40
CA SER A 469 -8.79 -12.84 28.03
C SER A 469 -9.37 -13.87 27.05
N GLY A 470 -10.66 -13.76 26.69
CA GLY A 470 -11.25 -14.51 25.58
C GLY A 470 -11.43 -16.01 25.81
N GLU A 471 -11.50 -16.49 27.05
CA GLU A 471 -11.82 -17.89 27.33
C GLU A 471 -13.34 -18.15 27.37
N PRO A 472 -13.86 -19.29 26.86
CA PRO A 472 -15.27 -19.60 26.88
C PRO A 472 -15.73 -19.92 28.30
N SER A 473 -16.76 -19.21 28.78
CA SER A 473 -17.42 -19.49 30.05
C SER A 473 -18.26 -20.77 29.96
N HIS A 474 -17.76 -21.87 30.54
CA HIS A 474 -18.63 -22.97 30.99
C HIS A 474 -18.86 -22.83 32.49
N GLY A 475 -20.14 -22.78 32.87
CA GLY A 475 -20.62 -22.73 34.26
C GLY A 475 -21.66 -21.66 34.45
#